data_AF-A0A023D650-F1
#
_entry.id   AF-A0A023D650-F1
#
_cell.length_a   1.000
_cell.length_b   1.000
_cell.length_c   1.000
_cell.angle_alpha   90.00
_cell.angle_beta   90.00
_cell.angle_gamma   90.00
#
_symmetry.space_group_name_H-M   'P 1'
#
loop_
_entity.id
_entity.type
_entity.pdbx_description
1 polymer ?
#
loop_
_entity_poly.entity_id
_entity_poly.type
_entity_poly.pdbx_seq_one_letter_code
_entity_poly.pdbx_strand_id
1 'polypeptide(L)' 'MFGEVLYLLRHGVPWEVVRGWSRVRRMAACVAIAEQLGAVFDWEAMRYRDG' A
#
# COMPACT_ATOMS: atom_id res chain seq x y z
N MET A 1 10.91 -10.29 -0.53
CA MET A 1 9.53 -9.90 -0.91
C MET A 1 9.49 -8.38 -0.91
N PHE A 2 9.50 -7.75 -2.09
CA PHE A 2 9.54 -6.29 -2.27
C PHE A 2 8.23 -5.78 -2.92
N GLY A 3 7.15 -6.55 -2.79
CA GLY A 3 5.89 -6.28 -3.50
C GLY A 3 5.31 -4.92 -3.16
N GLU A 4 5.37 -4.52 -1.88
CA GLU A 4 4.89 -3.21 -1.44
C GLU A 4 5.75 -2.07 -2.01
N VAL A 5 7.07 -2.28 -2.10
CA VAL A 5 8.01 -1.29 -2.62
C VAL A 5 7.78 -1.07 -4.12
N LEU A 6 7.66 -2.15 -4.90
CA LEU A 6 7.41 -2.08 -6.34
C LEU A 6 6.03 -1.49 -6.65
N TYR A 7 5.02 -1.82 -5.84
CA TYR A 7 3.70 -1.23 -5.96
C TYR A 7 3.75 0.29 -5.78
N LEU A 8 4.39 0.77 -4.70
CA LEU A 8 4.51 2.20 -4.43
C LEU A 8 5.30 2.95 -5.52
N LEU A 9 6.39 2.37 -6.02
CA LEU A 9 7.16 2.94 -7.15
C LEU A 9 6.31 3.05 -8.42
N ARG A 10 5.52 2.01 -8.74
CA ARG A 10 4.60 2.02 -9.89
C ARG A 10 3.53 3.11 -9.76
N HIS A 11 3.11 3.42 -8.53
CA HIS A 11 2.14 4.48 -8.23
C HIS A 11 2.79 5.86 -7.99
N GLY A 12 4.06 6.04 -8.35
CA GLY A 12 4.71 7.35 -8.39
C GLY A 12 5.38 7.79 -7.09
N VAL A 13 5.45 6.95 -6.06
CA VAL A 13 6.18 7.28 -4.83
C VAL A 13 7.68 7.12 -5.11
N PRO A 14 8.52 8.17 -4.96
CA PRO A 14 9.94 8.10 -5.30
C PRO A 14 10.71 7.11 -4.41
N TRP A 15 11.75 6.47 -4.98
CA TRP A 15 12.61 5.51 -4.25
C TRP A 15 13.16 6.05 -2.94
N GLU A 16 13.67 7.29 -2.96
CA GLU A 16 14.25 7.93 -1.78
C GLU A 16 13.24 8.13 -0.64
N VAL A 17 11.96 8.24 -0.98
CA VAL A 17 10.87 8.31 0.00
C VAL A 17 10.54 6.91 0.54
N VAL A 18 10.33 5.93 -0.36
CA VAL A 18 9.94 4.57 0.01
C VAL A 18 11.00 3.88 0.88
N ARG A 19 12.29 4.07 0.56
CA ARG A 19 13.40 3.48 1.35
C ARG A 19 13.49 4.05 2.77
N GLY A 20 13.03 5.28 2.98
CA GLY A 20 13.00 5.94 4.29
C GLY A 20 11.78 5.55 5.13
N TRP A 21 10.80 4.87 4.56
CA TRP A 21 9.60 4.46 5.27
C TRP A 21 9.78 3.12 5.97
N SER A 22 9.21 3.01 7.17
CA SER A 22 9.04 1.71 7.83
C SER A 22 8.13 0.80 7.01
N ARG A 23 8.25 -0.52 7.21
CA ARG A 23 7.37 -1.50 6.54
C ARG A 23 5.89 -1.21 6.79
N VAL A 24 5.53 -0.83 8.02
CA VAL A 24 4.16 -0.47 8.40
C VAL A 24 3.65 0.70 7.55
N ARG A 25 4.47 1.75 7.41
CA ARG A 25 4.08 2.92 6.60
C ARG A 25 3.93 2.58 5.12
N ARG A 26 4.80 1.71 4.58
CA ARG A 26 4.65 1.23 3.19
C ARG A 26 3.36 0.46 2.99
N MET A 27 3.02 -0.44 3.91
CA MET A 27 1.76 -1.19 3.84
C MET A 27 0.54 -0.29 3.95
N ALA A 28 0.53 0.67 4.87
CA ALA A 28 -0.55 1.64 5.01
C ALA A 28 -0.75 2.47 3.72
N ALA A 29 0.34 2.89 3.08
CA ALA A 29 0.28 3.59 1.80
C ALA A 29 -0.28 2.71 0.68
N CYS A 30 0.09 1.43 0.62
CA CYS A 30 -0.51 0.48 -0.33
C CYS A 30 -2.02 0.37 -0.13
N VAL A 31 -2.48 0.29 1.13
CA VAL A 31 -3.91 0.24 1.45
C VAL A 31 -4.62 1.49 0.96
N ALA A 32 -4.09 2.67 1.30
CA ALA A 32 -4.69 3.94 0.90
C ALA A 32 -4.80 4.10 -0.64
N ILE A 33 -3.76 3.71 -1.39
CA ILE A 33 -3.79 3.76 -2.86
C ILE A 33 -4.82 2.77 -3.41
N ALA A 34 -4.87 1.55 -2.89
CA ALA A 34 -5.85 0.56 -3.34
C ALA A 34 -7.29 1.02 -3.08
N GLU A 35 -7.56 1.67 -1.93
CA GLU A 35 -8.87 2.25 -1.64
C GLU A 35 -9.23 3.39 -2.59
N GLN A 36 -8.26 4.23 -2.98
CA GLN A 36 -8.45 5.25 -4.03
C GLN A 36 -8.79 4.64 -5.41
N LEU A 37 -8.39 3.38 -5.65
CA LEU A 37 -8.70 2.64 -6.88
C LEU A 37 -10.00 1.82 -6.78
N GLY A 38 -10.76 1.96 -5.67
CA GLY A 38 -12.06 1.33 -5.49
C GLY A 38 -12.05 -0.01 -4.75
N ALA A 39 -10.89 -0.45 -4.23
CA ALA A 39 -10.88 -1.56 -3.28
C ALA A 39 -11.45 -1.11 -1.92
N VAL A 40 -11.97 -2.03 -1.12
CA VAL A 40 -12.44 -1.73 0.24
C VAL A 40 -11.66 -2.58 1.23
N PHE A 41 -10.85 -1.94 2.09
CA PHE A 41 -10.09 -2.65 3.11
C PHE A 41 -10.89 -2.73 4.41
N ASP A 42 -11.10 -3.95 4.90
CA ASP A 42 -11.70 -4.19 6.20
C ASP A 42 -10.62 -4.13 7.28
N TRP A 43 -10.65 -3.06 8.06
CA TRP A 43 -9.66 -2.81 9.12
C TRP A 43 -9.86 -3.69 10.36
N GLU A 44 -11.07 -4.21 10.59
CA GLU A 44 -11.33 -5.12 11.70
C GLU A 44 -10.82 -6.52 11.36
N ALA A 45 -11.11 -6.99 10.15
CA ALA A 45 -10.67 -8.30 9.66
C ALA A 45 -9.25 -8.28 9.04
N MET A 46 -8.64 -7.10 8.90
CA MET A 46 -7.33 -6.87 8.29
C MET A 46 -7.18 -7.50 6.89
N ARG A 47 -8.20 -7.37 6.05
CA ARG A 47 -8.24 -7.93 4.68
C ARG A 47 -9.10 -7.09 3.74
N TYR A 48 -8.87 -7.19 2.43
CA TYR A 48 -9.79 -6.61 1.45
C TYR A 48 -11.11 -7.38 1.43
N ARG A 49 -12.20 -6.67 1.18
CA ARG A 49 -13.48 -7.30 0.86
C ARG A 49 -13.42 -7.83 -0.57
N ASP A 50 -13.75 -9.10 -0.74
CA ASP A 50 -13.98 -9.66 -2.06
C ASP A 50 -15.25 -9.03 -2.63
N GLY A 51 -15.15 -8.49 -3.85
CA GLY A 51 -16.27 -7.92 -4.59
C GLY A 51 -17.20 -8.96 -5.18
#